data_AF-A0A8J8JSB9-F1
#
_entry.id   AF-A0A8J8JSB9-F1
#
_cell.length_a   1.000
_cell.length_b   1.000
_cell.length_c   1.000
_cell.angle_alpha   90.00
_cell.angle_beta   90.00
_cell.angle_gamma   90.00
#
_symmetry.space_group_name_H-M   'P 1'
#
loop_
_entity.id
_entity.type
_entity.pdbx_description
1 polymer ?
#
loop_
_entity_poly.entity_id
_entity_poly.type
_entity_poly.pdbx_seq_one_letter_code
_entity_poly.pdbx_strand_id
1 'polypeptide(L)'
;MQTNKNINQIMNALDGAQPAEAPPFFYTRLQAKMQQQLAYQPPVWVRFITRPAFIIAMLLLFVTANGIVIGQLINSGSSQTTSTTPMQSFATEYNLGVSSILETK
;
A
#
# COMPACT_ATOMS: atom_id res chain seq x y z
N MET A 1 -25.62 6.87 -73.72
CA MET A 1 -26.73 6.07 -73.14
C MET A 1 -26.31 5.16 -71.98
N GLN A 2 -25.05 4.73 -71.84
CA GLN A 2 -24.65 3.77 -70.78
C GLN A 2 -24.60 4.36 -69.35
N THR A 3 -24.25 5.63 -69.17
CA THR A 3 -24.10 6.29 -67.84
C THR A 3 -25.40 6.27 -67.02
N ASN A 4 -26.55 6.47 -67.66
CA ASN A 4 -27.85 6.44 -66.99
C ASN A 4 -28.19 5.05 -66.44
N LYS A 5 -27.71 3.97 -67.08
CA LYS A 5 -27.98 2.61 -66.64
C LYS A 5 -27.26 2.29 -65.33
N ASN A 6 -26.02 2.74 -65.21
CA ASN A 6 -25.18 2.53 -64.02
C ASN A 6 -25.71 3.32 -62.81
N ILE A 7 -26.16 4.56 -63.02
CA ILE A 7 -26.75 5.39 -61.97
C ILE A 7 -28.05 4.76 -61.43
N ASN A 8 -28.92 4.27 -62.32
CA ASN A 8 -30.15 3.59 -61.91
C ASN A 8 -29.89 2.26 -61.18
N GLN A 9 -28.81 1.57 -61.51
CA GLN A 9 -28.37 0.35 -60.79
C GLN A 9 -27.88 0.67 -59.38
N ILE A 10 -27.12 1.75 -59.21
CA ILE A 10 -26.61 2.19 -57.90
C ILE A 10 -27.78 2.66 -57.02
N MET A 11 -28.73 3.43 -57.58
CA MET A 11 -29.92 3.84 -56.84
C MET A 11 -30.81 2.66 -56.45
N ASN A 12 -31.00 1.66 -57.33
CA ASN A 12 -31.74 0.44 -56.97
C ASN A 12 -31.01 -0.40 -55.90
N ALA A 13 -29.68 -0.43 -55.90
CA ALA A 13 -28.91 -1.15 -54.88
C ALA A 13 -29.02 -0.49 -53.50
N LEU A 14 -29.29 0.81 -53.44
CA LEU A 14 -29.41 1.58 -52.21
C LEU A 14 -30.85 1.64 -51.68
N ASP A 15 -31.85 1.47 -52.53
CA ASP A 15 -33.29 1.52 -52.18
C ASP A 15 -33.71 0.36 -51.24
N GLY A 16 -32.98 -0.77 -51.27
CA GLY A 16 -33.17 -1.89 -50.35
C GLY A 16 -32.40 -1.79 -49.03
N ALA A 17 -31.59 -0.75 -48.84
CA ALA A 17 -30.79 -0.57 -47.64
C ALA A 17 -31.67 -0.03 -46.50
N GLN A 18 -32.36 -0.92 -45.81
CA GLN A 18 -32.98 -0.56 -44.54
C GLN A 18 -31.90 -0.24 -43.50
N PRO A 19 -32.16 0.73 -42.60
CA PRO A 19 -31.34 0.91 -41.41
C PRO A 19 -31.22 -0.44 -40.71
N ALA A 20 -30.00 -0.98 -40.62
CA ALA A 20 -29.76 -2.23 -39.91
C ALA A 20 -30.13 -1.99 -38.44
N GLU A 21 -31.26 -2.55 -38.02
CA GLU A 21 -31.70 -2.46 -36.64
C GLU A 21 -30.68 -3.20 -35.77
N ALA A 22 -30.17 -2.51 -34.74
CA ALA A 22 -29.17 -3.12 -33.87
C ALA A 22 -29.76 -4.39 -33.25
N PRO A 23 -29.00 -5.51 -33.22
CA PRO A 23 -29.51 -6.74 -32.65
C PRO A 23 -29.90 -6.54 -31.18
N PRO A 24 -30.90 -7.28 -30.68
CA PRO A 24 -31.33 -7.17 -29.29
C PRO A 24 -30.12 -7.36 -28.36
N PHE A 25 -30.04 -6.53 -27.32
CA PHE A 25 -28.92 -6.47 -26.34
C PHE A 25 -27.57 -5.94 -26.86
N PHE A 26 -27.49 -5.40 -28.08
CA PHE A 26 -26.26 -4.75 -28.57
C PHE A 26 -25.78 -3.64 -27.63
N TYR A 27 -26.68 -2.74 -27.25
CA TYR A 27 -26.38 -1.64 -26.35
C TYR A 27 -25.98 -2.12 -24.96
N THR A 28 -26.60 -3.18 -24.44
CA THR A 28 -26.24 -3.77 -23.14
C THR A 28 -24.81 -4.32 -23.17
N ARG A 29 -24.45 -5.06 -24.22
CA ARG A 29 -23.09 -5.60 -24.39
C ARG A 29 -22.05 -4.50 -24.58
N LEU A 30 -22.39 -3.48 -25.37
CA LEU A 30 -21.53 -2.32 -25.60
C LEU A 30 -21.29 -1.55 -24.30
N GLN A 31 -22.36 -1.25 -23.56
CA GLN A 31 -22.29 -0.55 -22.29
C GLN A 31 -21.51 -1.37 -21.26
N ALA A 32 -21.71 -2.69 -21.19
CA ALA A 32 -20.94 -3.56 -20.32
C ALA A 32 -19.43 -3.51 -20.64
N LYS A 33 -19.04 -3.53 -21.93
CA LYS A 33 -17.64 -3.39 -22.33
C LYS A 33 -17.06 -2.03 -21.99
N MET A 34 -17.81 -0.95 -22.22
CA MET A 34 -17.38 0.40 -21.85
C MET A 34 -17.20 0.53 -20.33
N GLN A 35 -18.14 0.00 -19.55
CA GLN A 35 -18.04 -0.03 -18.10
C GLN A 35 -16.88 -0.89 -17.62
N GLN A 36 -16.55 -1.98 -18.29
CA GLN A 36 -15.42 -2.84 -17.93
C GLN A 36 -14.05 -2.17 -18.20
N GLN A 37 -13.99 -1.28 -19.19
CA GLN A 37 -12.82 -0.44 -19.46
C GLN A 37 -12.74 0.77 -18.52
N LEU A 38 -13.89 1.30 -18.08
CA LEU A 38 -13.99 2.40 -17.12
C LEU A 38 -13.88 1.94 -15.67
N ALA A 39 -14.17 0.67 -15.39
CA ALA A 39 -13.91 0.02 -14.12
C ALA A 39 -12.40 -0.05 -13.96
N TYR A 40 -11.88 1.03 -13.37
CA TYR A 40 -10.55 1.23 -12.83
C TYR A 40 -9.81 -0.10 -12.74
N GLN A 41 -8.94 -0.37 -13.71
CA GLN A 41 -7.95 -1.42 -13.49
C GLN A 41 -7.23 -1.00 -12.22
N PRO A 42 -7.33 -1.76 -11.11
CA PRO A 42 -6.67 -1.37 -9.88
C PRO A 42 -5.19 -1.21 -10.25
N PRO A 43 -4.55 -0.09 -9.85
CA PRO A 43 -3.14 0.15 -10.15
C PRO A 43 -2.37 -1.12 -9.83
N VAL A 44 -1.43 -1.51 -10.68
CA VAL A 44 -0.72 -2.80 -10.58
C VAL A 44 -0.19 -3.05 -9.16
N TRP A 45 0.11 -1.97 -8.45
CA TRP A 45 0.61 -1.93 -7.07
C TRP A 45 -0.44 -2.38 -6.04
N VAL A 46 -1.73 -2.09 -6.25
CA VAL A 46 -2.84 -2.58 -5.44
C VAL A 46 -2.97 -4.11 -5.57
N ARG A 47 -2.70 -4.67 -6.76
CA ARG A 47 -2.65 -6.13 -6.96
C ARG A 47 -1.48 -6.80 -6.23
N PHE A 48 -0.38 -6.08 -5.99
CA PHE A 48 0.73 -6.58 -5.17
C PHE A 48 0.44 -6.44 -3.67
N ILE A 49 -0.20 -5.34 -3.23
CA ILE A 49 -0.62 -5.15 -1.83
C ILE A 49 -1.70 -6.15 -1.40
N THR A 50 -2.63 -6.52 -2.30
CA THR A 50 -3.71 -7.48 -1.99
C THR A 50 -3.23 -8.94 -2.00
N ARG A 51 -1.94 -9.21 -2.26
CA ARG A 51 -1.41 -10.56 -2.07
C ARG A 51 -1.31 -10.85 -0.57
N PRO A 52 -1.98 -11.91 -0.07
CA PRO A 52 -1.99 -12.23 1.36
C PRO A 52 -0.58 -12.42 1.94
N ALA A 53 0.37 -12.87 1.11
CA ALA A 53 1.77 -13.02 1.47
C ALA A 53 2.46 -11.69 1.89
N PHE A 54 2.13 -10.56 1.24
CA PHE A 54 2.74 -9.27 1.57
C PHE A 54 2.25 -8.76 2.93
N ILE A 55 0.95 -8.92 3.20
CA ILE A 55 0.34 -8.55 4.49
C ILE A 55 0.94 -9.39 5.62
N ILE A 56 1.08 -10.70 5.40
CA ILE A 56 1.70 -11.61 6.39
C ILE A 56 3.15 -11.22 6.65
N ALA A 57 3.94 -10.94 5.60
CA ALA A 57 5.34 -10.53 5.75
C ALA A 57 5.49 -9.22 6.52
N MET A 58 4.64 -8.22 6.22
CA MET A 58 4.63 -6.93 6.92
C MET A 58 4.22 -7.10 8.37
N LEU A 59 3.21 -7.92 8.66
CA LEU A 59 2.80 -8.24 10.02
C LEU A 59 3.93 -8.93 10.79
N LEU A 60 4.61 -9.90 10.17
CA LEU A 60 5.75 -10.60 10.76
C LEU A 60 6.89 -9.64 11.10
N LEU A 61 7.16 -8.66 10.23
CA LEU A 61 8.14 -7.60 10.47
C LEU A 61 7.78 -6.74 11.69
N PHE A 62 6.51 -6.33 11.82
CA PHE A 62 6.06 -5.59 13.01
C PHE A 62 6.16 -6.45 14.28
N VAL A 63 5.72 -7.70 14.23
CA VAL A 63 5.76 -8.60 15.39
C VAL A 63 7.19 -8.87 15.83
N THR A 64 8.11 -9.12 14.89
CA THR A 64 9.53 -9.35 15.21
C THR A 64 10.21 -8.11 15.78
N ALA A 65 9.98 -6.93 15.19
CA ALA A 65 10.53 -5.68 15.71
C ALA A 65 10.08 -5.43 17.17
N ASN A 66 8.79 -5.59 17.45
CA ASN A 66 8.26 -5.45 18.81
C ASN A 66 8.79 -6.56 19.74
N GLY A 67 8.88 -7.80 19.24
CA GLY A 67 9.42 -8.93 19.99
C GLY A 67 10.89 -8.75 20.39
N ILE A 68 11.71 -8.13 19.54
CA ILE A 68 13.12 -7.81 19.85
C ILE A 68 13.18 -6.78 20.99
N VAL A 69 12.40 -5.70 20.93
CA VAL A 69 12.39 -4.66 21.97
C VAL A 69 11.95 -5.23 23.31
N ILE A 70 10.89 -6.04 23.33
CA ILE A 70 10.41 -6.71 24.54
C ILE A 70 11.44 -7.72 25.05
N GLY A 71 12.04 -8.50 24.15
CA GLY A 71 13.11 -9.44 24.48
C GLY A 71 14.33 -8.73 25.08
N GLN A 72 14.73 -7.58 24.54
CA GLN A 72 15.79 -6.76 25.10
C GLN A 72 15.40 -6.23 26.48
N LEU A 73 14.16 -5.77 26.68
CA LEU A 73 13.69 -5.29 28.00
C LEU A 73 13.69 -6.39 29.05
N ILE A 74 13.24 -7.60 28.70
CA ILE A 74 13.22 -8.76 29.60
C ILE A 74 14.64 -9.23 29.93
N ASN A 75 15.53 -9.32 28.93
CA ASN A 75 16.92 -9.70 29.14
C ASN A 75 17.73 -8.59 29.86
N SER A 76 17.38 -7.32 29.64
CA SER A 76 17.98 -6.17 30.33
C SER A 76 17.36 -5.93 31.71
N GLY A 77 16.35 -6.70 32.12
CA GLY A 77 15.79 -6.67 33.48
C GLY A 77 16.78 -7.09 34.58
N SER A 78 17.98 -7.56 34.21
CA SER A 78 19.12 -7.75 35.12
C SER A 78 20.19 -6.65 35.04
N SER A 79 20.05 -5.70 34.12
CA SER A 79 20.79 -4.43 34.18
C SER A 79 19.92 -3.44 34.91
N GLN A 80 20.11 -3.39 36.23
CA GLN A 80 19.66 -2.31 37.09
C GLN A 80 19.95 -0.99 36.36
N THR A 81 18.93 -0.37 35.79
CA THR A 81 18.99 1.04 35.40
C THR A 81 19.02 1.76 36.73
N THR A 82 20.20 1.87 37.31
CA THR A 82 20.46 2.82 38.38
C THR A 82 20.22 4.16 37.72
N SER A 83 19.01 4.67 37.88
CA SER A 83 18.70 6.08 37.67
C SER A 83 19.66 6.83 38.58
N THR A 84 20.85 7.14 38.07
CA THR A 84 21.82 8.00 38.73
C THR A 84 21.12 9.34 38.82
N THR A 85 20.55 9.59 40.00
CA THR A 85 19.96 10.88 40.32
C THR A 85 21.04 11.90 40.03
N PRO A 86 20.75 13.07 39.43
CA PRO A 86 21.78 14.06 39.07
C PRO A 86 22.76 14.32 40.23
N MET A 87 22.27 14.27 41.47
CA MET A 87 23.05 14.32 42.71
C MET A 87 24.13 13.22 42.86
N GLN A 88 23.84 11.96 42.49
CA GLN A 88 24.85 10.89 42.45
C GLN A 88 25.91 11.13 41.36
N SER A 89 25.51 11.69 40.21
CA SER A 89 26.44 12.05 39.12
C SER A 89 27.41 13.14 39.58
N PHE A 90 26.91 14.19 40.25
CA PHE A 90 27.75 15.25 40.83
C PHE A 90 28.70 14.73 41.92
N ALA A 91 28.21 13.88 42.83
CA ALA A 91 29.06 13.33 43.89
C ALA A 91 30.19 12.44 43.34
N THR A 92 29.97 11.77 42.22
CA THR A 92 30.97 10.94 41.53
C THR A 92 31.98 11.80 40.78
N GLU A 93 31.50 12.82 40.04
CA GLU A 93 32.32 13.76 39.27
C GLU A 93 33.34 14.49 40.16
N TYR A 94 32.92 14.92 41.35
CA TYR A 94 33.77 15.63 42.30
C TYR A 94 34.42 14.69 43.34
N ASN A 95 34.26 13.37 43.19
CA ASN A 95 34.79 12.36 44.10
C ASN A 95 34.49 12.65 45.59
N LEU A 96 33.29 13.16 45.87
CA LEU A 96 32.81 13.40 47.24
C LEU A 96 32.51 12.10 48.01
N GLY A 97 32.62 10.95 47.33
CA GLY A 97 32.32 9.62 47.89
C GLY A 97 33.40 9.01 48.78
N VAL A 98 34.60 9.59 48.89
CA VAL A 98 35.70 9.04 49.72
C VAL A 98 36.47 10.13 50.47
N SER A 99 35.83 10.79 51.44
CA SER A 99 36.60 11.58 52.41
C SER A 99 35.94 11.61 53.80
N SER A 100 36.02 10.47 54.50
CA SER A 100 36.08 10.48 55.97
C SER A 100 37.54 10.38 56.42
N ILE A 101 38.39 11.27 55.91
CA ILE A 101 39.82 11.35 56.30
C ILE A 101 40.18 12.73 56.84
N LEU A 102 39.30 13.35 57.64
CA LEU A 102 39.69 14.44 58.54
C LEU A 102 38.81 14.40 59.79
N GLU A 103 39.09 13.45 60.68
CA GLU A 103 38.82 13.66 62.11
C GLU A 103 40.07 13.21 62.89
N THR A 104 41.03 14.12 63.00
CA THR A 104 41.43 14.86 64.23
C THR A 104 42.15 14.04 65.29
N LYS A 105 43.48 14.20 65.27
CA LYS A 105 44.44 14.40 66.38
C LYS A 105 44.17 13.76 67.73
#